data_AF-A0A929I6R2-F1
#
_entry.id   AF-A0A929I6R2-F1
#
_cell.length_a   1.000
_cell.length_b   1.000
_cell.length_c   1.000
_cell.angle_alpha   90.00
_cell.angle_beta   90.00
_cell.angle_gamma   90.00
#
_symmetry.space_group_name_H-M   'P 1'
#
loop_
_entity.id
_entity.type
_entity.pdbx_description
1 polymer ?
#
loop_
_entity_poly.entity_id
_entity_poly.type
_entity_poly.pdbx_seq_one_letter_code
_entity_poly.pdbx_strand_id
1 'polypeptide(L)'
;MKKFSFLLTIYILILLGGCGSKPVPDWKNVSFNHMKHFKRCFLGGEERKADIYFGKAIEEIKKSGKLDILAKAYLTKCALRVAMLEKTECGKFITIENVEPNRENKNYYTFLTGNLDNVDRQILPPRYRNFLTALNNGKIDRINAEISGIEDPQSRLIAIGISVGNNQYNETTLKMALDVASDNGWKKPLLIYLKNLKSFYEVNREIEKAKKVQQKIKLIKNNGKETE
;
A
#
# COMPACT_ATOMS: atom_id res chain seq x y z
N MET A 1 58.48 -8.18 36.09
CA MET A 1 57.86 -7.28 35.08
C MET A 1 57.43 -7.99 33.78
N LYS A 2 57.99 -9.15 33.39
CA LYS A 2 57.59 -9.86 32.14
C LYS A 2 56.26 -10.64 32.19
N LYS A 3 55.75 -11.01 33.36
CA LYS A 3 54.50 -11.81 33.50
C LYS A 3 53.21 -10.99 33.33
N PHE A 4 53.24 -9.69 33.66
CA PHE A 4 52.08 -8.80 33.54
C PHE A 4 51.81 -8.40 32.08
N SER A 5 52.87 -8.33 31.26
CA SER A 5 52.76 -8.07 29.83
C SER A 5 52.13 -9.23 29.04
N PHE A 6 52.11 -10.46 29.57
CA PHE A 6 51.53 -11.62 28.87
C PHE A 6 50.01 -11.75 29.14
N LEU A 7 49.56 -11.32 30.33
CA LEU A 7 48.15 -11.32 30.71
C LEU A 7 47.34 -10.23 30.00
N LEU A 8 47.95 -9.07 29.71
CA LEU A 8 47.31 -7.99 28.95
C LEU A 8 47.07 -8.37 27.47
N THR A 9 47.98 -9.15 26.87
CA THR A 9 47.90 -9.57 25.47
C THR A 9 46.82 -10.64 25.24
N ILE A 10 46.57 -11.51 26.23
CA ILE A 10 45.50 -12.52 26.16
C ILE A 10 44.10 -11.88 26.32
N TYR A 11 43.97 -10.79 27.08
CA TYR A 11 42.70 -10.10 27.27
C TYR A 11 42.24 -9.31 26.02
N ILE A 12 43.19 -8.80 25.23
CA ILE A 12 42.90 -8.07 23.99
C ILE A 12 42.42 -9.01 22.86
N LEU A 13 42.79 -10.30 22.90
CA LEU A 13 42.43 -11.26 21.85
C LEU A 13 40.98 -11.79 21.95
N ILE A 14 40.31 -11.64 23.09
CA ILE A 14 38.94 -12.15 23.32
C ILE A 14 37.86 -11.14 22.89
N LEU A 15 38.22 -9.86 22.65
CA LEU A 15 37.29 -8.80 22.23
C LEU A 15 37.05 -8.73 20.70
N LEU A 16 37.63 -9.65 19.92
CA LEU A 16 37.42 -9.77 18.46
C LEU A 16 36.30 -10.76 18.08
N GLY A 17 35.40 -11.08 19.01
CA GLY A 17 34.12 -11.73 18.72
C GLY A 17 33.21 -10.79 17.92
N GLY A 18 33.53 -10.56 16.65
CA GLY A 18 32.75 -9.76 15.73
C GLY A 18 31.32 -10.27 15.70
N CYS A 19 30.37 -9.35 15.90
CA CYS A 19 28.94 -9.62 15.86
C CYS A 19 28.53 -10.00 14.42
N GLY A 20 28.77 -11.24 14.01
CA GLY A 20 28.38 -11.77 12.72
C GLY A 20 26.86 -11.89 12.64
N SER A 21 26.18 -10.87 12.14
CA SER A 21 24.75 -10.97 11.84
C SER A 21 24.54 -12.08 10.79
N LYS A 22 23.62 -13.01 11.07
CA LYS A 22 23.28 -14.08 10.11
C LYS A 22 22.85 -13.48 8.77
N PRO A 23 23.33 -14.00 7.62
CA PRO A 23 22.94 -13.48 6.32
C PRO A 23 21.43 -13.60 6.12
N VAL A 24 20.83 -12.59 5.48
CA VAL A 24 19.41 -12.61 5.12
C VAL A 24 19.20 -13.70 4.06
N PRO A 25 18.26 -14.64 4.23
CA PRO A 25 18.00 -15.67 3.22
C PRO A 25 17.62 -15.08 1.85
N ASP A 26 18.18 -15.61 0.77
CA ASP A 26 18.03 -15.07 -0.59
C ASP A 26 16.58 -14.92 -1.04
N TRP A 27 15.72 -15.88 -0.71
CA TRP A 27 14.30 -15.83 -1.07
C TRP A 27 13.61 -14.55 -0.58
N LYS A 28 14.06 -13.95 0.55
CA LYS A 28 13.51 -12.68 1.04
C LYS A 28 13.84 -11.53 0.10
N ASN A 29 15.07 -11.45 -0.38
CA ASN A 29 15.51 -10.40 -1.29
C ASN A 29 14.82 -10.55 -2.66
N VAL A 30 14.76 -11.78 -3.19
CA VAL A 30 14.12 -12.06 -4.48
C VAL A 30 12.61 -11.77 -4.44
N SER A 31 11.91 -12.29 -3.42
CA SER A 31 10.47 -12.02 -3.26
C SER A 31 10.16 -10.53 -3.05
N PHE A 32 10.98 -9.81 -2.29
CA PHE A 32 10.84 -8.37 -2.09
C PHE A 32 10.99 -7.60 -3.41
N ASN A 33 12.00 -7.94 -4.22
CA ASN A 33 12.21 -7.30 -5.53
C ASN A 33 11.04 -7.57 -6.47
N HIS A 34 10.54 -8.81 -6.54
CA HIS A 34 9.35 -9.13 -7.31
C HIS A 34 8.11 -8.38 -6.80
N MET A 35 7.92 -8.26 -5.49
CA MET A 35 6.84 -7.46 -4.92
C MET A 35 6.96 -5.98 -5.31
N LYS A 36 8.16 -5.39 -5.28
CA LYS A 36 8.41 -4.01 -5.74
C LYS A 36 8.02 -3.82 -7.20
N HIS A 37 8.39 -4.76 -8.07
CA HIS A 37 7.99 -4.73 -9.48
C HIS A 37 6.49 -4.90 -9.69
N PHE A 38 5.84 -5.79 -8.94
CA PHE A 38 4.38 -5.91 -8.92
C PHE A 38 3.72 -4.56 -8.61
N LYS A 39 4.11 -3.89 -7.52
CA LYS A 39 3.52 -2.60 -7.13
C LYS A 39 3.72 -1.54 -8.22
N ARG A 40 4.93 -1.44 -8.79
CA ARG A 40 5.25 -0.49 -9.87
C ARG A 40 4.39 -0.74 -11.10
N CYS A 41 4.34 -1.97 -11.61
CA CYS A 41 3.54 -2.31 -12.78
C CYS A 41 2.04 -2.13 -12.52
N PHE A 42 1.55 -2.52 -11.34
CA PHE A 42 0.14 -2.37 -10.96
C PHE A 42 -0.29 -0.91 -10.96
N LEU A 43 0.46 -0.04 -10.27
CA LEU A 43 0.19 1.40 -10.20
C LEU A 43 0.42 2.11 -11.55
N GLY A 44 1.32 1.60 -12.38
CA GLY A 44 1.54 2.04 -13.75
C GLY A 44 0.44 1.64 -14.75
N GLY A 45 -0.44 0.70 -14.38
CA GLY A 45 -1.50 0.19 -15.26
C GLY A 45 -1.07 -0.97 -16.16
N GLU A 46 0.09 -1.59 -15.91
CA GLU A 46 0.61 -2.76 -16.63
C GLU A 46 0.16 -4.06 -15.96
N GLU A 47 -1.16 -4.29 -15.89
CA GLU A 47 -1.79 -5.33 -15.05
C GLU A 47 -1.26 -6.74 -15.31
N ARG A 48 -1.10 -7.14 -16.57
CA ARG A 48 -0.52 -8.45 -16.94
C ARG A 48 0.89 -8.63 -16.39
N LYS A 49 1.74 -7.60 -16.48
CA LYS A 49 3.11 -7.65 -15.93
C LYS A 49 3.08 -7.68 -14.41
N ALA A 50 2.17 -6.92 -13.79
CA ALA A 50 1.99 -6.92 -12.36
C ALA A 50 1.67 -8.33 -11.85
N ASP A 51 0.72 -9.03 -12.47
CA ASP A 51 0.35 -10.40 -12.06
C ASP A 51 1.50 -11.39 -12.22
N ILE A 52 2.33 -11.27 -13.26
CA ILE A 52 3.54 -12.09 -13.43
C ILE A 52 4.51 -11.88 -12.24
N TYR A 53 4.82 -10.62 -11.91
CA TYR A 53 5.72 -10.32 -10.80
C TYR A 53 5.13 -10.74 -9.45
N PHE A 54 3.82 -10.60 -9.27
CA PHE A 54 3.16 -11.09 -8.07
C PHE A 54 3.27 -12.62 -7.95
N GLY A 55 3.02 -13.36 -9.04
CA GLY A 55 3.20 -14.81 -9.09
C GLY A 55 4.60 -15.25 -8.68
N LYS A 56 5.64 -14.62 -9.26
CA LYS A 56 7.04 -14.88 -8.90
C LYS A 56 7.34 -14.60 -7.43
N ALA A 57 6.83 -13.49 -6.88
CA ALA A 57 7.00 -13.19 -5.46
C ALA A 57 6.37 -14.28 -4.57
N ILE A 58 5.17 -14.76 -4.93
CA ILE A 58 4.47 -15.80 -4.19
C ILE A 58 5.20 -17.15 -4.27
N GLU A 59 5.74 -17.51 -5.43
CA GLU A 59 6.54 -18.73 -5.60
C GLU A 59 7.78 -18.72 -4.70
N GLU A 60 8.52 -17.61 -4.65
CA GLU A 60 9.67 -17.47 -3.76
C GLU A 60 9.29 -17.51 -2.28
N ILE A 61 8.21 -16.85 -1.87
CA ILE A 61 7.74 -16.88 -0.48
C ILE A 61 7.35 -18.31 -0.07
N LYS A 62 6.67 -19.05 -0.95
CA LYS A 62 6.23 -20.43 -0.68
C LYS A 62 7.39 -21.39 -0.42
N LYS A 63 8.57 -21.18 -1.02
CA LYS A 63 9.79 -21.97 -0.71
C LYS A 63 10.18 -21.92 0.77
N SER A 64 9.80 -20.86 1.48
CA SER A 64 10.13 -20.68 2.89
C SER A 64 9.15 -21.35 3.86
N GLY A 65 7.95 -21.72 3.40
CA GLY A 65 6.85 -22.17 4.26
C GLY A 65 6.27 -21.12 5.20
N LYS A 66 6.72 -19.85 5.16
CA LYS A 66 6.29 -18.80 6.11
C LYS A 66 4.95 -18.18 5.72
N LEU A 67 3.87 -18.67 6.30
CA LEU A 67 2.50 -18.22 5.99
C LEU A 67 2.22 -16.77 6.38
N ASP A 68 2.80 -16.24 7.46
CA ASP A 68 2.65 -14.82 7.81
C ASP A 68 3.14 -13.88 6.67
N ILE A 69 4.26 -14.19 6.04
CA ILE A 69 4.82 -13.38 4.95
C ILE A 69 3.96 -13.54 3.68
N LEU A 70 3.43 -14.74 3.45
CA LEU A 70 2.50 -15.01 2.37
C LEU A 70 1.19 -14.21 2.55
N ALA A 71 0.64 -14.19 3.78
CA ALA A 71 -0.53 -13.41 4.14
C ALA A 71 -0.30 -11.91 3.86
N LYS A 72 0.83 -11.36 4.32
CA LYS A 72 1.21 -9.96 4.07
C LYS A 72 1.35 -9.62 2.59
N ALA A 73 1.84 -10.54 1.76
CA ALA A 73 1.90 -10.36 0.31
C ALA A 73 0.48 -10.24 -0.31
N TYR A 74 -0.45 -11.11 0.09
CA TYR A 74 -1.85 -11.01 -0.37
C TYR A 74 -2.58 -9.79 0.18
N LEU A 75 -2.33 -9.39 1.43
CA LEU A 75 -2.84 -8.16 2.01
C LEU A 75 -2.30 -6.92 1.30
N THR A 76 -1.05 -6.95 0.83
CA THR A 76 -0.49 -5.87 0.01
C THR A 76 -1.25 -5.74 -1.32
N LYS A 77 -1.53 -6.86 -2.00
CA LYS A 77 -2.35 -6.85 -3.23
C LYS A 77 -3.77 -6.36 -2.96
N CYS A 78 -4.38 -6.80 -1.85
CA CYS A 78 -5.69 -6.35 -1.37
C CYS A 78 -5.71 -4.82 -1.17
N ALA A 79 -4.74 -4.28 -0.42
CA ALA A 79 -4.65 -2.85 -0.12
C ALA A 79 -4.51 -1.99 -1.39
N LEU A 80 -3.68 -2.41 -2.34
CA LEU A 80 -3.55 -1.68 -3.61
C LEU A 80 -4.84 -1.67 -4.42
N ARG A 81 -5.63 -2.74 -4.41
CA ARG A 81 -6.93 -2.77 -5.08
C ARG A 81 -7.97 -1.90 -4.39
N VAL A 82 -7.98 -1.87 -3.05
CA VAL A 82 -8.79 -0.91 -2.27
C VAL A 82 -8.43 0.53 -2.64
N ALA A 83 -7.14 0.84 -2.76
CA ALA A 83 -6.67 2.15 -3.21
C ALA A 83 -7.15 2.50 -4.64
N MET A 84 -7.40 1.50 -5.49
CA MET A 84 -7.96 1.64 -6.84
C MET A 84 -9.50 1.63 -6.88
N LEU A 85 -10.18 1.60 -5.74
CA LEU A 85 -11.64 1.50 -5.65
C LEU A 85 -12.20 0.24 -6.35
N GLU A 86 -11.38 -0.81 -6.46
CA GLU A 86 -11.77 -2.09 -7.06
C GLU A 86 -12.45 -2.96 -6.00
N LYS A 87 -13.69 -3.40 -6.28
CA LYS A 87 -14.35 -4.45 -5.47
C LYS A 87 -13.47 -5.69 -5.51
N THR A 88 -12.92 -6.07 -4.35
CA THR A 88 -11.95 -7.16 -4.27
C THR A 88 -12.32 -8.14 -3.19
N GLU A 89 -12.42 -9.40 -3.58
CA GLU A 89 -12.34 -10.50 -2.63
C GLU A 89 -10.88 -10.80 -2.35
N CYS A 90 -10.40 -10.46 -1.15
CA CYS A 90 -9.04 -10.81 -0.71
C CYS A 90 -8.98 -12.27 -0.25
N GLY A 91 -9.68 -13.17 -0.97
CA GLY A 91 -9.99 -14.54 -0.53
C GLY A 91 -8.76 -15.41 -0.27
N LYS A 92 -7.66 -15.19 -0.99
CA LYS A 92 -6.40 -15.92 -0.72
C LYS A 92 -5.80 -15.59 0.65
N PHE A 93 -5.97 -14.37 1.16
CA PHE A 93 -5.60 -14.06 2.53
C PHE A 93 -6.46 -14.85 3.52
N ILE A 94 -7.78 -14.92 3.31
CA ILE A 94 -8.69 -15.69 4.17
C ILE A 94 -8.33 -17.17 4.20
N THR A 95 -7.96 -17.76 3.07
CA THR A 95 -7.47 -19.16 3.04
C THR A 95 -6.25 -19.36 3.94
N ILE A 96 -5.32 -18.41 3.97
CA ILE A 96 -4.11 -18.48 4.81
C ILE A 96 -4.46 -18.25 6.28
N GLU A 97 -5.29 -17.24 6.56
CA GLU A 97 -5.76 -16.90 7.91
C GLU A 97 -6.48 -18.08 8.58
N ASN A 98 -7.23 -18.88 7.82
CA ASN A 98 -7.89 -20.09 8.33
C ASN A 98 -6.91 -21.20 8.72
N VAL A 99 -5.69 -21.19 8.19
CA VAL A 99 -4.64 -22.19 8.48
C VAL A 99 -3.75 -21.70 9.62
N GLU A 100 -3.31 -20.45 9.56
CA GLU A 100 -2.44 -19.83 10.56
C GLU A 100 -2.97 -18.42 10.89
N PRO A 101 -3.87 -18.31 11.89
CA PRO A 101 -4.47 -17.05 12.27
C PRO A 101 -3.44 -16.03 12.76
N ASN A 102 -3.58 -14.78 12.35
CA ASN A 102 -2.74 -13.70 12.81
C ASN A 102 -3.58 -12.44 13.08
N ARG A 103 -3.63 -12.04 14.35
CA ARG A 103 -4.47 -10.93 14.82
C ARG A 103 -4.16 -9.60 14.11
N GLU A 104 -2.89 -9.28 13.86
CA GLU A 104 -2.51 -8.04 13.16
C GLU A 104 -2.95 -8.06 11.70
N ASN A 105 -2.71 -9.18 11.01
CA ASN A 105 -3.10 -9.36 9.60
C ASN A 105 -4.63 -9.32 9.44
N LYS A 106 -5.37 -10.00 10.32
CA LYS A 106 -6.85 -9.97 10.35
C LYS A 106 -7.39 -8.58 10.64
N ASN A 107 -6.78 -7.85 11.58
CA ASN A 107 -7.17 -6.48 11.88
C ASN A 107 -6.94 -5.55 10.69
N TYR A 108 -5.79 -5.67 10.02
CA TYR A 108 -5.51 -4.89 8.82
C TYR A 108 -6.45 -5.24 7.66
N TYR A 109 -6.80 -6.52 7.47
CA TYR A 109 -7.83 -6.93 6.52
C TYR A 109 -9.20 -6.29 6.83
N THR A 110 -9.60 -6.30 8.10
CA THR A 110 -10.86 -5.70 8.56
C THR A 110 -10.90 -4.20 8.27
N PHE A 111 -9.77 -3.52 8.49
CA PHE A 111 -9.58 -2.11 8.11
C PHE A 111 -9.69 -1.89 6.60
N LEU A 112 -9.02 -2.71 5.78
CA LEU A 112 -9.07 -2.61 4.31
C LEU A 112 -10.47 -2.86 3.73
N THR A 113 -11.28 -3.69 4.39
CA THR A 113 -12.64 -4.04 3.93
C THR A 113 -13.71 -3.08 4.41
N GLY A 114 -13.35 -2.03 5.17
CA GLY A 114 -14.27 -0.99 5.61
C GLY A 114 -15.18 -1.39 6.78
N ASN A 115 -14.92 -2.51 7.45
CA ASN A 115 -15.64 -2.87 8.67
C ASN A 115 -15.00 -2.18 9.90
N LEU A 116 -15.12 -0.85 9.94
CA LEU A 116 -14.33 0.01 10.81
C LEU A 116 -14.58 -0.20 12.31
N ASP A 117 -15.82 -0.55 12.69
CA ASP A 117 -16.20 -0.80 14.09
C ASP A 117 -15.47 -2.00 14.70
N ASN A 118 -15.03 -2.93 13.85
CA ASN A 118 -14.31 -4.13 14.25
C ASN A 118 -12.78 -3.99 14.16
N VAL A 119 -12.28 -2.78 13.87
CA VAL A 119 -10.83 -2.52 13.80
C VAL A 119 -10.30 -2.12 15.18
N ASP A 120 -9.41 -2.95 15.71
CA ASP A 120 -8.59 -2.61 16.86
C ASP A 120 -7.52 -1.59 16.46
N ARG A 121 -7.72 -0.34 16.90
CA ARG A 121 -6.81 0.78 16.66
C ARG A 121 -5.40 0.54 17.20
N GLN A 122 -5.23 -0.21 18.30
CA GLN A 122 -3.93 -0.35 18.96
C GLN A 122 -2.96 -1.18 18.13
N ILE A 123 -3.46 -2.20 17.44
CA ILE A 123 -2.65 -3.11 16.59
C ILE A 123 -2.67 -2.73 15.10
N LEU A 124 -3.40 -1.68 14.73
CA LEU A 124 -3.34 -1.12 13.38
C LEU A 124 -1.98 -0.46 13.14
N PRO A 125 -1.41 -0.50 11.90
CA PRO A 125 -0.20 0.23 11.59
C PRO A 125 -0.29 1.71 12.03
N PRO A 126 0.71 2.25 12.75
CA PRO A 126 0.63 3.56 13.41
C PRO A 126 0.10 4.69 12.53
N ARG A 127 0.51 4.70 11.26
CA ARG A 127 0.11 5.70 10.25
C ARG A 127 -1.40 5.80 10.00
N TYR A 128 -2.17 4.76 10.32
CA TYR A 128 -3.62 4.74 10.09
C TYR A 128 -4.45 4.96 11.35
N ARG A 129 -3.84 5.02 12.54
CA ARG A 129 -4.58 5.04 13.82
C ARG A 129 -5.41 6.31 14.00
N ASN A 130 -4.85 7.46 13.66
CA ASN A 130 -5.56 8.74 13.75
C ASN A 130 -6.56 8.90 12.61
N PHE A 131 -6.19 8.45 11.40
CA PHE A 131 -7.12 8.35 10.28
C PHE A 131 -8.38 7.52 10.62
N LEU A 132 -8.23 6.33 11.21
CA LEU A 132 -9.36 5.51 11.67
C LEU A 132 -10.26 6.27 12.65
N THR A 133 -9.65 7.01 13.58
CA THR A 133 -10.41 7.82 14.56
C THR A 133 -11.20 8.92 13.87
N ALA A 134 -10.61 9.60 12.88
CA ALA A 134 -11.30 10.62 12.09
C ALA A 134 -12.45 10.03 11.26
N LEU A 135 -12.24 8.84 10.69
CA LEU A 135 -13.21 8.11 9.87
C LEU A 135 -14.43 7.67 10.70
N ASN A 136 -14.22 7.14 11.90
CA ASN A 136 -15.33 6.78 12.81
C ASN A 136 -16.14 8.01 13.27
N ASN A 137 -15.51 9.18 13.35
CA ASN A 137 -16.19 10.43 13.71
C ASN A 137 -16.93 11.08 12.52
N GLY A 138 -16.69 10.64 11.28
CA GLY A 138 -17.41 11.10 10.07
C GLY A 138 -17.13 12.54 9.63
N LYS A 139 -16.15 13.24 10.22
CA LYS A 139 -15.82 14.64 9.86
C LYS A 139 -14.84 14.68 8.70
N ILE A 140 -15.33 14.94 7.49
CA ILE A 140 -14.54 14.91 6.23
C ILE A 140 -13.29 15.80 6.29
N ASP A 141 -13.36 16.99 6.86
CA ASP A 141 -12.18 17.86 6.98
C ASP A 141 -11.09 17.26 7.87
N ARG A 142 -11.49 16.59 8.96
CA ARG A 142 -10.53 15.91 9.83
C ARG A 142 -9.96 14.68 9.14
N ILE A 143 -10.78 13.92 8.41
CA ILE A 143 -10.34 12.78 7.60
C ILE A 143 -9.28 13.23 6.59
N ASN A 144 -9.52 14.33 5.87
CA ASN A 144 -8.58 14.89 4.91
C ASN A 144 -7.28 15.36 5.55
N ALA A 145 -7.33 15.95 6.75
CA ALA A 145 -6.14 16.34 7.51
C ALA A 145 -5.29 15.13 7.90
N GLU A 146 -5.92 14.05 8.39
CA GLU A 146 -5.20 12.81 8.73
C GLU A 146 -4.63 12.11 7.50
N ILE A 147 -5.36 12.09 6.37
CA ILE A 147 -4.85 11.58 5.09
C ILE A 147 -3.59 12.36 4.68
N SER A 148 -3.65 13.70 4.72
CA SER A 148 -2.53 14.56 4.33
C SER A 148 -1.27 14.30 5.16
N GLY A 149 -1.44 13.99 6.45
CA GLY A 149 -0.34 13.65 7.37
C GLY A 149 0.32 12.29 7.12
N ILE A 150 -0.23 11.42 6.27
CA ILE A 150 0.41 10.14 5.94
C ILE A 150 1.54 10.37 4.95
N GLU A 151 2.78 10.21 5.37
CA GLU A 151 3.98 10.50 4.54
C GLU A 151 4.13 9.56 3.33
N ASP A 152 3.96 8.26 3.54
CA ASP A 152 4.14 7.27 2.47
C ASP A 152 3.01 7.38 1.43
N PRO A 153 3.31 7.64 0.14
CA PRO A 153 2.30 7.92 -0.86
C PRO A 153 1.39 6.72 -1.14
N GLN A 154 1.91 5.48 -1.07
CA GLN A 154 1.08 4.28 -1.23
C GLN A 154 0.08 4.17 -0.08
N SER A 155 0.54 4.40 1.15
CA SER A 155 -0.30 4.38 2.33
C SER A 155 -1.36 5.48 2.32
N ARG A 156 -0.99 6.69 1.87
CA ARG A 156 -1.91 7.81 1.69
C ARG A 156 -3.01 7.47 0.69
N LEU A 157 -2.65 6.86 -0.44
CA LEU A 157 -3.61 6.45 -1.46
C LEU A 157 -4.55 5.34 -0.97
N ILE A 158 -4.07 4.41 -0.13
CA ILE A 158 -4.92 3.41 0.55
C ILE A 158 -5.94 4.10 1.46
N ALA A 159 -5.52 5.07 2.28
CA ALA A 159 -6.43 5.81 3.16
C ALA A 159 -7.51 6.56 2.35
N ILE A 160 -7.12 7.19 1.23
CA ILE A 160 -8.08 7.83 0.32
C ILE A 160 -9.06 6.79 -0.24
N GLY A 161 -8.58 5.63 -0.69
CA GLY A 161 -9.44 4.56 -1.19
C GLY A 161 -10.46 4.07 -0.16
N ILE A 162 -10.05 3.94 1.10
CA ILE A 162 -10.94 3.57 2.21
C ILE A 162 -11.97 4.67 2.48
N SER A 163 -11.56 5.94 2.53
CA SER A 163 -12.47 7.08 2.73
C SER A 163 -13.52 7.19 1.62
N VAL A 164 -13.11 7.04 0.36
CA VAL A 164 -14.02 7.03 -0.79
C VAL A 164 -14.94 5.80 -0.77
N GLY A 165 -14.40 4.61 -0.48
CA GLY A 165 -15.19 3.38 -0.37
C GLY A 165 -16.25 3.39 0.72
N ASN A 166 -16.07 4.21 1.77
CA ASN A 166 -17.03 4.43 2.84
C ASN A 166 -17.94 5.66 2.61
N ASN A 167 -17.94 6.26 1.42
CA ASN A 167 -18.68 7.49 1.11
C ASN A 167 -18.37 8.69 2.04
N GLN A 168 -17.19 8.72 2.65
CA GLN A 168 -16.76 9.82 3.53
C GLN A 168 -15.67 10.65 2.84
N TYR A 169 -16.03 11.31 1.74
CA TYR A 169 -15.08 12.04 0.89
C TYR A 169 -15.71 13.32 0.30
N ASN A 170 -14.86 14.24 -0.14
CA ASN A 170 -15.27 15.44 -0.90
C ASN A 170 -14.31 15.73 -2.07
N GLU A 171 -14.47 16.89 -2.73
CA GLU A 171 -13.59 17.33 -3.84
C GLU A 171 -12.11 17.29 -3.45
N THR A 172 -11.77 17.75 -2.24
CA THR A 172 -10.40 17.76 -1.71
C THR A 172 -9.83 16.35 -1.58
N THR A 173 -10.62 15.39 -1.08
CA THR A 173 -10.21 13.98 -0.98
C THR A 173 -9.80 13.40 -2.34
N LEU A 174 -10.61 13.66 -3.37
CA LEU A 174 -10.36 13.16 -4.72
C LEU A 174 -9.15 13.84 -5.37
N LYS A 175 -8.98 15.16 -5.15
CA LYS A 175 -7.80 15.90 -5.64
C LYS A 175 -6.51 15.41 -5.01
N MET A 176 -6.49 15.11 -3.71
CA MET A 176 -5.30 14.52 -3.07
C MET A 176 -4.87 13.20 -3.72
N ALA A 177 -5.81 12.36 -4.17
CA ALA A 177 -5.44 11.14 -4.89
C ALA A 177 -4.84 11.44 -6.28
N LEU A 178 -5.29 12.50 -6.95
CA LEU A 178 -4.70 12.96 -8.21
C LEU A 178 -3.28 13.45 -7.99
N ASP A 179 -3.04 14.24 -6.95
CA ASP A 179 -1.72 14.78 -6.62
C ASP A 179 -0.75 13.63 -6.30
N VAL A 180 -1.15 12.72 -5.40
CA VAL A 180 -0.36 11.51 -5.08
C VAL A 180 -0.04 10.69 -6.33
N ALA A 181 -1.03 10.44 -7.19
CA ALA A 181 -0.83 9.66 -8.40
C ALA A 181 0.07 10.37 -9.41
N SER A 182 -0.09 11.68 -9.57
CA SER A 182 0.69 12.51 -10.49
C SER A 182 2.15 12.59 -10.07
N ASP A 183 2.41 12.91 -8.80
CA ASP A 183 3.76 13.08 -8.24
C ASP A 183 4.59 11.79 -8.31
N ASN A 184 3.91 10.64 -8.30
CA ASN A 184 4.57 9.33 -8.35
C ASN A 184 4.52 8.67 -9.75
N GLY A 185 3.96 9.35 -10.77
CA GLY A 185 3.83 8.81 -12.12
C GLY A 185 2.90 7.58 -12.22
N TRP A 186 1.93 7.44 -11.32
CA TRP A 186 1.03 6.30 -11.25
C TRP A 186 -0.22 6.50 -12.12
N LYS A 187 -0.13 6.05 -13.38
CA LYS A 187 -1.21 6.21 -14.37
C LYS A 187 -2.52 5.54 -13.98
N LYS A 188 -2.50 4.36 -13.35
CA LYS A 188 -3.72 3.61 -12.98
C LYS A 188 -4.58 4.40 -11.98
N PRO A 189 -4.09 4.80 -10.79
CA PRO A 189 -4.88 5.61 -9.88
C PRO A 189 -5.24 6.97 -10.48
N LEU A 190 -4.34 7.62 -11.22
CA LEU A 190 -4.64 8.92 -11.84
C LEU A 190 -5.92 8.84 -12.70
N LEU A 191 -6.03 7.84 -13.56
CA LEU A 191 -7.21 7.67 -14.41
C LEU A 191 -8.46 7.26 -13.63
N ILE A 192 -8.32 6.48 -12.56
CA ILE A 192 -9.45 6.06 -11.70
C ILE A 192 -10.01 7.26 -10.96
N TYR A 193 -9.17 8.05 -10.29
CA TYR A 193 -9.62 9.20 -9.52
C TYR A 193 -10.07 10.36 -10.40
N LEU A 194 -9.53 10.54 -11.61
CA LEU A 194 -10.08 11.51 -12.56
C LEU A 194 -11.52 11.16 -12.95
N LYS A 195 -11.83 9.88 -13.19
CA LYS A 195 -13.20 9.44 -13.48
C LYS A 195 -14.12 9.70 -12.29
N ASN A 196 -13.68 9.39 -11.08
CA ASN A 196 -14.47 9.64 -9.86
C ASN A 196 -14.70 11.15 -9.63
N LEU A 197 -13.68 11.99 -9.87
CA LEU A 197 -13.81 13.44 -9.76
C LEU A 197 -14.78 14.02 -10.82
N LYS A 198 -14.75 13.48 -12.04
CA LYS A 198 -15.73 13.82 -13.07
C LYS A 198 -17.16 13.52 -12.59
N SER A 199 -17.40 12.29 -12.12
CA SER A 199 -18.71 11.88 -11.62
C SER A 199 -19.16 12.68 -10.40
N PHE A 200 -18.24 13.05 -9.51
CA PHE A 200 -18.51 13.95 -8.38
C PHE A 200 -19.02 15.32 -8.87
N TYR A 201 -18.39 15.92 -9.87
CA TYR A 201 -18.87 17.19 -10.44
C TYR A 201 -20.20 17.05 -11.18
N GLU A 202 -20.44 15.94 -11.89
CA GLU A 202 -21.71 15.67 -12.57
C GLU A 202 -22.86 15.62 -11.56
N VAL A 203 -22.69 14.89 -10.45
CA VAL A 203 -23.69 14.79 -9.38
C VAL A 203 -23.97 16.14 -8.72
N ASN A 204 -22.94 16.96 -8.53
CA ASN A 204 -23.07 18.32 -7.98
C ASN A 204 -23.49 19.39 -9.01
N ARG A 205 -23.84 18.99 -10.24
CA ARG A 205 -24.24 19.89 -11.35
C ARG A 205 -23.16 20.91 -11.76
N GLU A 206 -21.89 20.61 -11.48
CA GLU A 206 -20.73 21.41 -11.87
C GLU A 206 -20.23 21.03 -13.28
N ILE A 207 -21.10 21.20 -14.27
CA ILE A 207 -20.93 20.66 -15.63
C ILE A 207 -19.62 21.11 -16.30
N GLU A 208 -19.22 22.37 -16.12
CA GLU A 208 -17.99 22.88 -16.72
C GLU A 208 -16.73 22.26 -16.10
N LYS A 209 -16.72 22.00 -14.78
CA LYS A 209 -15.61 21.27 -14.16
C LYS A 209 -15.57 19.81 -14.65
N ALA A 210 -16.72 19.15 -14.77
CA ALA A 210 -16.79 17.79 -15.31
C ALA A 210 -16.26 17.70 -16.76
N LYS A 211 -16.62 18.65 -17.64
CA LYS A 211 -16.11 18.74 -19.01
C LYS A 211 -14.58 18.89 -19.05
N LYS A 212 -14.01 19.77 -18.22
CA LYS A 212 -12.55 19.95 -18.11
C LYS A 212 -11.84 18.66 -17.70
N VAL A 213 -12.37 17.96 -16.69
CA VAL A 213 -11.82 16.65 -16.26
C VAL A 213 -11.92 15.62 -17.39
N GLN A 214 -13.04 15.59 -18.12
CA GLN A 214 -13.22 14.69 -19.26
C GLN A 214 -12.19 14.93 -20.39
N GLN A 215 -11.89 16.19 -20.69
CA GLN A 215 -10.84 16.56 -21.65
C GLN A 215 -9.47 16.09 -21.17
N LYS A 216 -9.13 16.31 -19.89
CA LYS A 216 -7.88 15.83 -19.29
C LYS A 216 -7.74 14.30 -19.39
N ILE A 217 -8.82 13.55 -19.12
CA ILE A 217 -8.83 12.09 -19.28
C ILE A 217 -8.55 11.67 -20.73
N LYS A 218 -9.15 12.36 -21.72
CA LYS A 218 -8.93 12.05 -23.14
C LYS A 218 -7.46 12.24 -23.52
N LEU A 219 -6.86 13.37 -23.13
CA LEU A 219 -5.45 13.66 -23.40
C LEU A 219 -4.51 12.60 -22.80
N ILE A 220 -4.71 12.22 -21.53
CA ILE A 220 -3.85 11.23 -20.84
C ILE A 220 -4.00 9.81 -21.43
N LYS A 221 -5.19 9.46 -21.94
CA LYS A 221 -5.43 8.15 -22.56
C LYS A 221 -4.84 8.03 -23.96
N ASN A 222 -4.73 9.13 -24.70
CA ASN A 222 -4.41 9.13 -26.13
C ASN A 222 -2.92 9.02 -26.47
N ASN A 223 -2.02 8.78 -25.51
CA ASN A 223 -0.59 8.68 -25.79
C ASN A 223 -0.25 7.44 -26.65
N GLY A 224 -0.15 7.63 -27.97
CA GLY A 224 0.46 6.67 -28.90
C GLY A 224 -0.06 6.64 -30.35
N LYS A 225 -1.03 7.46 -30.76
CA LYS A 225 -1.33 7.67 -32.18
C LYS A 225 -1.46 9.16 -32.44
N GLU A 226 -0.33 9.83 -32.55
CA GLU A 226 -0.24 11.03 -33.39
C GLU A 226 -0.45 10.51 -34.82
N THR A 227 -1.62 10.76 -35.37
CA THR A 227 -1.84 10.66 -36.81
C THR A 227 -1.00 11.74 -37.45
N GLU A 228 0.17 11.37 -37.97
CA GLU A 228 0.74 12.00 -39.17
C GLU A 228 -0.27 11.95 -40.32
#